data_AF-A0A5C3PF86-F1
#
_entry.id   AF-A0A5C3PF86-F1
#
_cell.length_a   1.000
_cell.length_b   1.000
_cell.length_c   1.000
_cell.angle_alpha   90.00
_cell.angle_beta   90.00
_cell.angle_gamma   90.00
#
_symmetry.space_group_name_H-M   'P 1'
#
loop_
_entity.id
_entity.type
_entity.pdbx_description
1 polymer ?
#
loop_
_entity_poly.entity_id
_entity_poly.type
_entity_poly.pdbx_seq_one_letter_code
_entity_poly.pdbx_strand_id
1 'polypeptide(L)'
;MTFVVTIRILATALPAIGVALTSLRLYYRYTRRHLGWDDAWAALNIICAIFLCAGAWTRSDTPAVGPFHHGTRVRIIGYYMLNVAFTCVLWASRMSILFSIIRLIPYMMRMRYWAYIFAVLFGLMWLSLIILKLAICETDTAWKKSPGVQCVLGPAVGGVELATDFIADIILVLMPMRLLWHISLSTSRRSLLTGIFSASMFTTIVSIVHGVYVFSHNRNAEGIWAHVLASTAMIVCNLAVLVTWFMRALGHREDSDFSPSGRTPGHSTSQGTPKDLTSLRFQHHENTIVLNTFDKTAHGATTGTMGSCNSSESLAPMAFAPSGSKPAKSDSPPPPA
;
A
#
# COMPACT_ATOMS: atom_id res chain seq x y z
N MET A 1 2.69 39.34 7.72
CA MET A 1 3.84 38.65 7.07
C MET A 1 3.70 38.78 5.57
N THR A 2 4.80 38.88 4.82
CA THR A 2 4.76 38.84 3.35
C THR A 2 4.55 37.41 2.85
N PHE A 3 3.91 37.25 1.68
CA PHE A 3 3.64 35.95 1.05
C PHE A 3 4.88 35.04 0.98
N VAL A 4 6.05 35.63 0.66
CA VAL A 4 7.35 34.95 0.58
C VAL A 4 7.75 34.30 1.90
N VAL A 5 7.53 34.98 3.04
CA VAL A 5 7.84 34.42 4.37
C VAL A 5 6.89 33.27 4.69
N THR A 6 5.58 33.46 4.45
CA THR A 6 4.57 32.42 4.69
C THR A 6 4.85 31.16 3.89
N ILE A 7 5.14 31.26 2.59
CA ILE A 7 5.38 30.07 1.76
C ILE A 7 6.69 29.36 2.11
N ARG A 8 7.76 30.09 2.49
CA ARG A 8 9.03 29.49 2.95
C ARG A 8 8.86 28.71 4.26
N ILE A 9 8.09 29.25 5.22
CA ILE A 9 7.78 28.56 6.48
C ILE A 9 6.93 27.31 6.22
N LEU A 10 5.87 27.41 5.42
CA LEU A 10 4.98 26.27 5.14
C LEU A 10 5.68 25.16 4.34
N ALA A 11 6.47 25.52 3.32
CA ALA A 11 7.20 24.58 2.47
C ALA A 11 8.40 23.91 3.18
N THR A 12 8.78 24.37 4.38
CA THR A 12 9.81 23.72 5.21
C THR A 12 9.18 22.93 6.35
N ALA A 13 8.35 23.57 7.18
CA ALA A 13 7.82 22.98 8.41
C ALA A 13 6.86 21.79 8.15
N LEU A 14 5.92 21.93 7.22
CA LEU A 14 4.93 20.87 6.96
C LEU A 14 5.56 19.65 6.26
N PRO A 15 6.41 19.79 5.22
CA PRO A 15 7.14 18.65 4.66
C PRO A 15 8.10 18.01 5.66
N ALA A 16 8.76 18.76 6.55
CA ALA A 16 9.66 18.19 7.55
C ALA A 16 8.94 17.21 8.50
N ILE A 17 7.71 17.53 8.93
CA ILE A 17 6.89 16.62 9.74
C ILE A 17 6.58 15.33 8.96
N GLY A 18 6.14 15.44 7.70
CA GLY A 18 5.86 14.27 6.87
C GLY A 18 7.11 13.44 6.55
N VAL A 19 8.26 14.08 6.32
CA VAL A 19 9.56 13.39 6.13
C VAL A 19 9.99 12.67 7.40
N ALA A 20 9.81 13.25 8.59
CA ALA A 20 10.09 12.59 9.87
C ALA A 20 9.21 11.35 10.08
N LEU A 21 7.90 11.46 9.83
CA LEU A 21 6.96 10.33 9.90
C LEU A 21 7.28 9.23 8.87
N THR A 22 7.66 9.62 7.65
CA THR A 22 8.07 8.67 6.59
C THR A 22 9.37 7.97 6.98
N SER A 23 10.35 8.70 7.48
CA SER A 23 11.64 8.17 7.95
C SER A 23 11.45 7.21 9.11
N LEU A 24 10.58 7.52 10.07
CA LEU A 24 10.23 6.65 11.19
C LEU A 24 9.58 5.33 10.71
N ARG A 25 8.64 5.41 9.75
CA ARG A 25 8.04 4.22 9.11
C ARG A 25 9.09 3.35 8.43
N LEU A 26 9.98 3.97 7.65
CA LEU A 26 11.05 3.25 6.93
C LEU A 26 12.03 2.60 7.90
N TYR A 27 12.50 3.34 8.90
CA TYR A 27 13.40 2.84 9.94
C TYR A 27 12.81 1.62 10.67
N TYR A 28 11.57 1.73 11.14
CA TYR A 28 10.90 0.62 11.86
C TYR A 28 10.80 -0.66 11.01
N ARG A 29 10.48 -0.52 9.72
CA ARG A 29 10.35 -1.65 8.79
C ARG A 29 11.70 -2.21 8.33
N TYR A 30 12.70 -1.37 8.20
CA TYR A 30 14.08 -1.76 7.96
C TYR A 30 14.63 -2.60 9.12
N THR A 31 14.45 -2.14 10.36
CA THR A 31 14.84 -2.90 11.57
C THR A 31 14.18 -4.27 11.64
N ARG A 32 12.92 -4.40 11.21
CA ARG A 32 12.21 -5.71 11.13
C ARG A 32 12.46 -6.48 9.82
N ARG A 33 13.40 -6.05 8.97
CA ARG A 33 13.74 -6.64 7.65
C ARG A 33 12.51 -6.88 6.75
N HIS A 34 11.51 -6.01 6.84
CA HIS A 34 10.20 -6.20 6.19
C HIS A 34 9.89 -5.07 5.21
N LEU A 35 10.89 -4.62 4.44
CA LEU A 35 10.70 -3.67 3.34
C LEU A 35 9.77 -4.25 2.26
N GLY A 36 8.99 -3.38 1.63
CA GLY A 36 8.14 -3.73 0.48
C GLY A 36 8.06 -2.60 -0.54
N TRP A 37 7.37 -2.85 -1.66
CA TRP A 37 7.13 -1.84 -2.69
C TRP A 37 6.44 -0.58 -2.15
N ASP A 38 5.62 -0.71 -1.10
CA ASP A 38 4.97 0.43 -0.44
C ASP A 38 5.96 1.36 0.28
N ASP A 39 7.12 0.84 0.68
CA ASP A 39 8.23 1.58 1.27
C ASP A 39 9.10 2.26 0.20
N ALA A 40 9.23 1.68 -1.00
CA ALA A 40 9.88 2.34 -2.14
C ALA A 40 9.12 3.61 -2.55
N TRP A 41 7.78 3.55 -2.62
CA TRP A 41 6.94 4.74 -2.83
C TRP A 41 7.03 5.75 -1.68
N ALA A 42 7.20 5.29 -0.44
CA ALA A 42 7.42 6.18 0.71
C ALA A 42 8.80 6.89 0.62
N ALA A 43 9.86 6.19 0.22
CA ALA A 43 11.18 6.78 -0.02
C ALA A 43 11.16 7.79 -1.19
N LEU A 44 10.45 7.48 -2.28
CA LEU A 44 10.22 8.44 -3.38
C LEU A 44 9.52 9.70 -2.87
N ASN A 45 8.56 9.57 -1.96
CA ASN A 45 7.85 10.70 -1.36
C ASN A 45 8.80 11.66 -0.61
N ILE A 46 9.77 11.14 0.15
CA ILE A 46 10.83 11.96 0.79
C ILE A 46 11.64 12.73 -0.26
N ILE A 47 12.08 12.05 -1.33
CA ILE A 47 12.86 12.67 -2.40
C ILE A 47 12.05 13.80 -3.06
N CYS A 48 10.79 13.54 -3.41
CA CYS A 48 9.91 14.56 -3.99
C CYS A 48 9.60 15.70 -3.01
N ALA A 49 9.47 15.44 -1.70
CA ALA A 49 9.31 16.49 -0.70
C ALA A 49 10.53 17.44 -0.62
N ILE A 50 11.75 16.91 -0.79
CA ILE A 50 12.98 17.72 -0.90
C ILE A 50 12.94 18.59 -2.15
N PHE A 51 12.57 18.04 -3.32
CA PHE A 51 12.40 18.82 -4.56
C PHE A 51 11.30 19.88 -4.44
N LEU A 52 10.20 19.59 -3.74
CA LEU A 52 9.11 20.54 -3.48
C LEU A 52 9.55 21.71 -2.61
N CYS A 53 10.31 21.43 -1.54
CA CYS A 53 10.91 22.44 -0.68
C CYS A 53 11.94 23.30 -1.45
N ALA A 54 12.88 22.66 -2.15
CA ALA A 54 13.88 23.33 -2.97
C ALA A 54 13.22 24.24 -4.02
N GLY A 55 12.23 23.73 -4.78
CA GLY A 55 11.49 24.51 -5.76
C GLY A 55 10.76 25.72 -5.16
N ALA A 56 10.21 25.60 -3.95
CA ALA A 56 9.59 26.71 -3.23
C ALA A 56 10.60 27.80 -2.84
N TRP A 57 11.76 27.41 -2.31
CA TRP A 57 12.85 28.35 -2.02
C TRP A 57 13.36 29.02 -3.29
N THR A 58 13.72 28.25 -4.32
CA THR A 58 14.25 28.75 -5.60
C THR A 58 13.27 29.67 -6.33
N ARG A 59 11.96 29.38 -6.31
CA ARG A 59 10.92 30.24 -6.95
C ARG A 59 10.69 31.55 -6.17
N SER A 60 10.67 31.46 -4.84
CA SER A 60 10.45 32.59 -3.93
C SER A 60 11.68 33.47 -3.73
N ASP A 61 12.86 32.99 -4.14
CA ASP A 61 14.08 33.78 -4.21
C ASP A 61 13.94 34.87 -5.29
N THR A 62 13.84 36.12 -4.85
CA THR A 62 13.91 37.29 -5.73
C THR A 62 15.02 38.23 -5.23
N PRO A 63 15.58 39.10 -6.08
CA PRO A 63 16.68 39.98 -5.69
C PRO A 63 16.42 40.88 -4.46
N ALA A 64 15.17 41.08 -4.04
CA ALA A 64 14.80 41.90 -2.88
C ALA A 64 14.62 41.11 -1.55
N VAL A 65 14.56 39.77 -1.58
CA VAL A 65 14.17 38.93 -0.41
C VAL A 65 14.97 37.63 -0.28
N GLY A 66 15.85 37.36 -1.24
CA GLY A 66 16.52 36.09 -1.42
C GLY A 66 18.02 36.17 -1.18
N PRO A 67 18.64 35.27 -0.39
CA PRO A 67 20.08 35.31 -0.14
C PRO A 67 20.93 34.97 -1.38
N PHE A 68 20.33 34.36 -2.41
CA PHE A 68 21.04 33.98 -3.64
C PHE A 68 20.71 34.85 -4.86
N HIS A 69 19.80 35.83 -4.68
CA HIS A 69 19.33 36.79 -5.69
C HIS A 69 19.06 36.15 -7.08
N HIS A 70 18.40 34.98 -7.10
CA HIS A 70 18.28 34.17 -8.32
C HIS A 70 17.63 34.89 -9.50
N GLY A 71 18.28 34.81 -10.66
CA GLY A 71 17.73 35.31 -11.93
C GLY A 71 16.52 34.49 -12.43
N THR A 72 15.70 35.10 -13.30
CA THR A 72 14.42 34.53 -13.76
C THR A 72 14.51 33.10 -14.29
N ARG A 73 15.59 32.73 -15.00
CA ARG A 73 15.79 31.36 -15.51
C ARG A 73 15.82 30.31 -14.39
N VAL A 74 16.51 30.60 -13.29
CA VAL A 74 16.62 29.70 -12.13
C VAL A 74 15.28 29.59 -11.41
N ARG A 75 14.54 30.71 -11.29
CA ARG A 75 13.19 30.73 -10.72
C ARG A 75 12.17 29.93 -11.56
N ILE A 76 12.31 29.92 -12.88
CA ILE A 76 11.52 29.08 -13.80
C ILE A 76 11.78 27.59 -13.52
N ILE A 77 13.05 27.19 -13.39
CA ILE A 77 13.41 25.81 -13.01
C ILE A 77 12.80 25.45 -11.65
N GLY A 78 12.87 26.36 -10.66
CA GLY A 78 12.23 26.19 -9.36
C GLY A 78 10.72 25.98 -9.43
N TYR A 79 10.03 26.65 -10.37
CA TYR A 79 8.60 26.40 -10.63
C TYR A 79 8.34 25.00 -11.21
N TYR A 80 9.13 24.55 -12.20
CA TYR A 80 8.98 23.19 -12.74
C TYR A 80 9.28 22.12 -11.67
N MET A 81 10.32 22.30 -10.85
CA MET A 81 10.62 21.45 -9.69
C MET A 81 9.41 21.37 -8.76
N LEU A 82 8.83 22.52 -8.36
CA LEU A 82 7.66 22.58 -7.49
C LEU A 82 6.45 21.86 -8.11
N ASN A 83 6.12 22.14 -9.37
CA ASN A 83 4.94 21.61 -10.06
C ASN A 83 5.00 20.08 -10.24
N VAL A 84 6.16 19.57 -10.68
CA VAL A 84 6.39 18.12 -10.81
C VAL A 84 6.43 17.46 -9.43
N ALA A 85 7.20 18.01 -8.48
CA ALA A 85 7.35 17.42 -7.15
C ALA A 85 6.03 17.38 -6.37
N PHE A 86 5.21 18.42 -6.43
CA PHE A 86 3.85 18.44 -5.87
C PHE A 86 3.03 17.25 -6.39
N THR A 87 3.00 17.08 -7.71
CA THR A 87 2.25 16.00 -8.35
C THR A 87 2.82 14.63 -7.95
N CYS A 88 4.15 14.48 -7.91
CA CYS A 88 4.80 13.24 -7.45
C CYS A 88 4.53 12.92 -5.98
N VAL A 89 4.50 13.91 -5.06
CA VAL A 89 4.18 13.69 -3.64
C VAL A 89 2.77 13.13 -3.47
N LEU A 90 1.77 13.69 -4.15
CA LEU A 90 0.39 13.20 -4.07
C LEU A 90 0.25 11.76 -4.58
N TRP A 91 0.76 11.48 -5.77
CA TRP A 91 0.63 10.16 -6.37
C TRP A 91 1.52 9.11 -5.69
N ALA A 92 2.72 9.45 -5.22
CA ALA A 92 3.54 8.55 -4.41
C ALA A 92 2.88 8.24 -3.05
N SER A 93 2.20 9.21 -2.42
CA SER A 93 1.41 8.98 -1.20
C SER A 93 0.28 7.98 -1.45
N ARG A 94 -0.51 8.16 -2.52
CA ARG A 94 -1.59 7.25 -2.91
C ARG A 94 -1.09 5.86 -3.29
N MET A 95 0.02 5.76 -4.04
CA MET A 95 0.68 4.49 -4.35
C MET A 95 1.17 3.79 -3.09
N SER A 96 1.78 4.51 -2.13
CA SER A 96 2.24 3.91 -0.88
C SER A 96 1.08 3.33 -0.05
N ILE A 97 -0.10 3.97 -0.05
CA ILE A 97 -1.32 3.40 0.54
C ILE A 97 -1.76 2.16 -0.27
N LEU A 98 -1.89 2.26 -1.59
CA LEU A 98 -2.35 1.18 -2.46
C LEU A 98 -1.48 -0.09 -2.32
N PHE A 99 -0.15 0.06 -2.40
CA PHE A 99 0.78 -1.05 -2.21
C PHE A 99 0.76 -1.59 -0.76
N SER A 100 0.46 -0.75 0.24
CA SER A 100 0.20 -1.25 1.60
C SER A 100 -1.03 -2.17 1.61
N ILE A 101 -2.14 -1.77 0.95
CA ILE A 101 -3.34 -2.61 0.87
C ILE A 101 -3.07 -3.91 0.07
N ILE A 102 -2.37 -3.83 -1.08
CA ILE A 102 -1.94 -5.01 -1.86
C ILE A 102 -1.18 -6.01 -0.98
N ARG A 103 -0.30 -5.53 -0.10
CA ARG A 103 0.49 -6.36 0.81
C ARG A 103 -0.35 -7.07 1.87
N LEU A 104 -1.51 -6.53 2.24
CA LEU A 104 -2.47 -7.19 3.13
C LEU A 104 -3.37 -8.22 2.42
N ILE A 105 -3.49 -8.20 1.09
CA ILE A 105 -4.34 -9.14 0.35
C ILE A 105 -3.63 -10.50 0.21
N PRO A 106 -4.24 -11.62 0.67
CA PRO A 106 -3.73 -12.97 0.46
C PRO A 106 -3.51 -13.25 -1.03
N TYR A 107 -2.41 -13.92 -1.38
CA TYR A 107 -2.01 -14.09 -2.78
C TYR A 107 -3.08 -14.79 -3.64
N MET A 108 -3.83 -15.73 -3.03
CA MET A 108 -4.85 -16.55 -3.69
C MET A 108 -6.12 -15.77 -4.08
N MET A 109 -6.31 -14.55 -3.60
CA MET A 109 -7.54 -13.79 -3.86
C MET A 109 -7.48 -13.04 -5.19
N ARG A 110 -8.50 -13.24 -6.04
CA ARG A 110 -8.70 -12.50 -7.32
C ARG A 110 -8.69 -10.97 -7.14
N MET A 111 -9.03 -10.47 -5.95
CA MET A 111 -8.91 -9.05 -5.57
C MET A 111 -7.49 -8.49 -5.74
N ARG A 112 -6.44 -9.32 -5.60
CA ARG A 112 -5.05 -8.89 -5.77
C ARG A 112 -4.70 -8.54 -7.22
N TYR A 113 -5.33 -9.21 -8.19
CA TYR A 113 -5.17 -8.90 -9.61
C TYR A 113 -5.78 -7.53 -9.93
N TRP A 114 -7.02 -7.28 -9.49
CA TRP A 114 -7.66 -5.96 -9.60
C TRP A 114 -6.86 -4.84 -8.93
N ALA A 115 -6.21 -5.13 -7.80
CA ALA A 115 -5.35 -4.17 -7.12
C ALA A 115 -4.13 -3.75 -7.96
N TYR A 116 -3.50 -4.68 -8.68
CA TYR A 116 -2.42 -4.33 -9.62
C TYR A 116 -2.95 -3.55 -10.84
N ILE A 117 -4.16 -3.85 -11.33
CA ILE A 117 -4.81 -3.02 -12.37
C ILE A 117 -5.00 -1.58 -11.87
N PHE A 118 -5.49 -1.39 -10.64
CA PHE A 118 -5.62 -0.04 -10.06
C PHE A 118 -4.26 0.65 -9.87
N ALA A 119 -3.19 -0.10 -9.57
CA ALA A 119 -1.84 0.48 -9.51
C ALA A 119 -1.35 0.95 -10.90
N VAL A 120 -1.62 0.19 -11.97
CA VAL A 120 -1.34 0.64 -13.34
C VAL A 120 -2.18 1.88 -13.68
N LEU A 121 -3.47 1.88 -13.35
CA LEU A 121 -4.38 3.03 -13.56
C LEU A 121 -3.89 4.29 -12.84
N PHE A 122 -3.45 4.19 -11.58
CA PHE A 122 -2.87 5.30 -10.83
C PHE A 122 -1.58 5.81 -11.49
N GLY A 123 -0.74 4.91 -12.01
CA GLY A 123 0.47 5.28 -12.76
C GLY A 123 0.15 6.05 -14.04
N LEU A 124 -0.88 5.63 -14.78
CA LEU A 124 -1.37 6.31 -15.99
C LEU A 124 -1.98 7.68 -15.68
N MET A 125 -2.79 7.80 -14.62
CA MET A 125 -3.34 9.09 -14.17
C MET A 125 -2.23 10.05 -13.74
N TRP A 126 -1.26 9.57 -12.95
CA TRP A 126 -0.09 10.34 -12.52
C TRP A 126 0.72 10.88 -13.70
N LEU A 127 1.08 10.00 -14.64
CA LEU A 127 1.84 10.38 -15.84
C LEU A 127 1.05 11.36 -16.72
N SER A 128 -0.25 11.12 -16.91
CA SER A 128 -1.12 12.00 -17.71
C SER A 128 -1.20 13.41 -17.12
N LEU A 129 -1.29 13.54 -15.79
CA LEU A 129 -1.27 14.84 -15.12
C LEU A 129 0.07 15.57 -15.27
N ILE A 130 1.19 14.86 -15.15
CA ILE A 130 2.51 15.46 -15.39
C ILE A 130 2.61 15.97 -16.83
N ILE A 131 2.25 15.14 -17.82
CA ILE A 131 2.30 15.52 -19.24
C ILE A 131 1.37 16.72 -19.51
N LEU A 132 0.14 16.69 -19.03
CA LEU A 132 -0.84 17.77 -19.21
C LEU A 132 -0.34 19.11 -18.64
N LYS A 133 0.19 19.09 -17.41
CA LYS A 133 0.74 20.28 -16.74
C LYS A 133 1.97 20.83 -17.47
N LEU A 134 2.88 19.96 -17.89
CA LEU A 134 4.09 20.38 -18.62
C LEU A 134 3.76 20.93 -20.00
N ALA A 135 2.86 20.28 -20.75
CA ALA A 135 2.44 20.71 -22.08
C ALA A 135 1.82 22.11 -22.07
N ILE A 136 0.93 22.40 -21.12
CA ILE A 136 0.30 23.72 -20.99
C ILE A 136 1.32 24.80 -20.62
N CYS A 137 2.22 24.51 -19.67
CA CYS A 137 3.24 25.46 -19.24
C CYS A 137 4.39 25.66 -20.24
N GLU A 138 4.53 24.80 -21.24
CA GLU A 138 5.43 25.03 -22.36
C GLU A 138 4.74 25.75 -23.53
N THR A 139 3.45 25.46 -23.76
CA THR A 139 2.65 26.10 -24.82
C THR A 139 2.38 27.57 -24.53
N ASP A 140 1.93 27.90 -23.32
CA ASP A 140 1.89 29.30 -22.86
C ASP A 140 3.27 29.66 -22.27
N THR A 141 3.94 30.64 -22.89
CA THR A 141 5.24 31.15 -22.42
C THR A 141 5.13 32.52 -21.73
N ALA A 142 3.95 33.14 -21.67
CA ALA A 142 3.75 34.47 -21.08
C ALA A 142 4.12 34.50 -19.59
N TRP A 143 3.75 33.46 -18.85
CA TRP A 143 4.06 33.33 -17.42
C TRP A 143 5.57 33.33 -17.12
N LYS A 144 6.41 32.86 -18.06
CA LYS A 144 7.89 32.83 -17.91
C LYS A 144 8.50 34.24 -17.85
N LYS A 145 7.78 35.26 -18.36
CA LYS A 145 8.16 36.68 -18.31
C LYS A 145 7.53 37.42 -17.11
N SER A 146 6.55 36.81 -16.42
CA SER A 146 5.89 37.44 -15.28
C SER A 146 6.81 37.52 -14.04
N PRO A 147 6.68 38.55 -13.19
CA PRO A 147 7.51 38.67 -11.98
C PRO A 147 7.25 37.53 -10.97
N GLY A 148 6.04 36.96 -10.97
CA GLY A 148 5.65 35.86 -10.09
C GLY A 148 6.18 34.48 -10.49
N VAL A 149 6.54 34.27 -11.77
CA VAL A 149 7.05 33.01 -12.33
C VAL A 149 6.16 31.82 -11.92
N GLN A 150 4.89 31.89 -12.31
CA GLN A 150 3.87 30.89 -12.01
C GLN A 150 2.98 30.69 -13.23
N CYS A 151 3.05 29.49 -13.82
CA CYS A 151 2.20 29.08 -14.94
C CYS A 151 0.73 28.99 -14.52
N VAL A 152 -0.16 29.38 -15.43
CA VAL A 152 -1.61 29.29 -15.23
C VAL A 152 -2.10 28.01 -15.92
N LEU A 153 -2.29 26.95 -15.12
CA LEU A 153 -2.79 25.66 -15.61
C LEU A 153 -4.23 25.74 -16.14
N GLY A 154 -5.01 26.71 -15.66
CA GLY A 154 -6.40 26.92 -16.08
C GLY A 154 -7.40 25.94 -15.46
N PRO A 155 -8.72 26.21 -15.62
CA PRO A 155 -9.77 25.44 -14.96
C PRO A 155 -9.87 23.99 -15.46
N ALA A 156 -9.53 23.73 -16.73
CA ALA A 156 -9.59 22.38 -17.28
C ALA A 156 -8.64 21.40 -16.57
N VAL A 157 -7.39 21.83 -16.31
CA VAL A 157 -6.40 20.99 -15.60
C VAL A 157 -6.78 20.83 -14.13
N GLY A 158 -7.24 21.89 -13.47
CA GLY A 158 -7.74 21.81 -12.09
C GLY A 158 -8.93 20.84 -11.95
N GLY A 159 -9.83 20.83 -12.93
CA GLY A 159 -10.94 19.88 -13.00
C GLY A 159 -10.49 18.44 -13.21
N VAL A 160 -9.52 18.19 -14.11
CA VAL A 160 -8.95 16.84 -14.33
C VAL A 160 -8.19 16.35 -13.09
N GLU A 161 -7.36 17.20 -12.49
CA GLU A 161 -6.64 16.89 -11.24
C GLU A 161 -7.61 16.49 -10.15
N LEU A 162 -8.59 17.35 -9.83
CA LEU A 162 -9.60 17.10 -8.81
C LEU A 162 -10.42 15.83 -9.09
N ALA A 163 -10.83 15.59 -10.33
CA ALA A 163 -11.57 14.38 -10.72
C ALA A 163 -10.73 13.10 -10.53
N THR A 164 -9.47 13.11 -10.95
CA THR A 164 -8.57 11.95 -10.74
C THR A 164 -8.26 11.71 -9.26
N ASP A 165 -8.14 12.78 -8.47
CA ASP A 165 -7.99 12.73 -7.01
C ASP A 165 -9.19 12.03 -6.35
N PHE A 166 -10.41 12.46 -6.66
CA PHE A 166 -11.65 11.83 -6.17
C PHE A 166 -11.74 10.35 -6.58
N ILE A 167 -11.47 10.02 -7.85
CA ILE A 167 -11.53 8.63 -8.34
C ILE A 167 -10.50 7.75 -7.61
N ALA A 168 -9.28 8.26 -7.40
CA ALA A 168 -8.25 7.53 -6.68
C ALA A 168 -8.61 7.32 -5.20
N ASP A 169 -9.12 8.35 -4.52
CA ASP A 169 -9.53 8.27 -3.11
C ASP A 169 -10.73 7.30 -2.93
N ILE A 170 -11.69 7.29 -3.87
CA ILE A 170 -12.79 6.29 -3.91
C ILE A 170 -12.24 4.86 -4.06
N ILE A 171 -11.29 4.64 -4.98
CA ILE A 171 -10.68 3.31 -5.18
C ILE A 171 -9.95 2.85 -3.91
N LEU A 172 -9.18 3.74 -3.26
CA LEU A 172 -8.47 3.45 -2.01
C LEU A 172 -9.39 3.09 -0.84
N VAL A 173 -10.61 3.64 -0.79
CA VAL A 173 -11.61 3.29 0.23
C VAL A 173 -12.37 2.00 -0.11
N LEU A 174 -12.85 1.86 -1.35
CA LEU A 174 -13.68 0.73 -1.75
C LEU A 174 -12.90 -0.60 -1.83
N MET A 175 -11.63 -0.56 -2.23
CA MET A 175 -10.79 -1.75 -2.37
C MET A 175 -10.64 -2.56 -1.05
N PRO A 176 -10.19 -1.97 0.07
CA PRO A 176 -10.11 -2.68 1.34
C PRO A 176 -11.52 -2.96 1.90
N MET A 177 -12.51 -2.12 1.66
CA MET A 177 -13.90 -2.39 2.09
C MET A 177 -14.45 -3.67 1.44
N ARG A 178 -14.26 -3.85 0.14
CA ARG A 178 -14.67 -5.08 -0.60
C ARG A 178 -13.91 -6.32 -0.16
N LEU A 179 -12.60 -6.20 0.13
CA LEU A 179 -11.81 -7.30 0.71
C LEU A 179 -12.39 -7.79 2.06
N LEU A 180 -12.94 -6.86 2.83
CA LEU A 180 -13.29 -7.05 4.23
C LEU A 180 -14.77 -7.36 4.46
N TRP A 181 -15.64 -7.17 3.47
CA TRP A 181 -17.02 -7.69 3.52
C TRP A 181 -17.06 -9.23 3.56
N HIS A 182 -16.15 -9.90 2.86
CA HIS A 182 -16.15 -11.37 2.72
C HIS A 182 -15.45 -12.12 3.87
N ILE A 183 -14.91 -11.44 4.89
CA ILE A 183 -14.08 -12.07 5.92
C ILE A 183 -14.41 -11.47 7.29
N SER A 184 -14.61 -12.31 8.32
CA SER A 184 -14.73 -11.84 9.70
C SER A 184 -13.50 -11.03 10.12
N LEU A 185 -13.76 -9.88 10.75
CA LEU A 185 -12.76 -8.82 10.90
C LEU A 185 -12.07 -8.85 12.24
N SER A 186 -10.76 -9.08 12.23
CA SER A 186 -9.92 -8.72 13.36
C SER A 186 -9.80 -7.20 13.49
N THR A 187 -9.66 -6.71 14.72
CA THR A 187 -9.44 -5.30 15.10
C THR A 187 -8.40 -4.60 14.22
N SER A 188 -7.31 -5.31 13.94
CA SER A 188 -6.20 -4.87 13.09
C SER A 188 -6.56 -4.58 11.62
N ARG A 189 -7.69 -5.09 11.13
CA ARG A 189 -8.22 -4.81 9.79
C ARG A 189 -9.26 -3.68 9.84
N ARG A 190 -10.07 -3.63 10.90
CA ARG A 190 -11.00 -2.51 11.17
C ARG A 190 -10.24 -1.18 11.34
N SER A 191 -9.19 -1.17 12.17
CA SER A 191 -8.35 0.01 12.38
C SER A 191 -7.69 0.50 11.07
N LEU A 192 -7.23 -0.40 10.19
CA LEU A 192 -6.70 -0.02 8.88
C LEU A 192 -7.77 0.62 7.98
N LEU A 193 -8.99 0.07 7.95
CA LEU A 193 -10.11 0.68 7.20
C LEU A 193 -10.39 2.08 7.69
N THR A 194 -10.56 2.27 9.00
CA THR A 194 -10.82 3.58 9.60
C THR A 194 -9.68 4.55 9.31
N GLY A 195 -8.43 4.09 9.36
CA GLY A 195 -7.25 4.86 9.01
C GLY A 195 -7.23 5.31 7.55
N ILE A 196 -7.49 4.40 6.60
CA ILE A 196 -7.54 4.72 5.15
C ILE A 196 -8.74 5.62 4.83
N PHE A 197 -9.92 5.35 5.40
CA PHE A 197 -11.11 6.16 5.18
C PHE A 197 -10.94 7.59 5.71
N SER A 198 -10.48 7.73 6.95
CA SER A 198 -10.13 9.03 7.56
C SER A 198 -9.08 9.76 6.70
N ALA A 199 -8.04 9.04 6.27
CA ALA A 199 -7.00 9.57 5.41
C ALA A 199 -7.54 10.13 4.10
N SER A 200 -8.27 9.31 3.34
CA SER A 200 -8.85 9.69 2.05
C SER A 200 -9.83 10.85 2.18
N MET A 201 -10.72 10.85 3.18
CA MET A 201 -11.64 11.97 3.41
C MET A 201 -10.89 13.27 3.73
N PHE A 202 -9.85 13.22 4.57
CA PHE A 202 -9.06 14.41 4.90
C PHE A 202 -8.27 14.94 3.68
N THR A 203 -7.64 14.06 2.89
CA THR A 203 -6.95 14.48 1.65
C THR A 203 -7.90 15.04 0.61
N THR A 204 -9.08 14.41 0.44
CA THR A 204 -10.14 14.91 -0.44
C THR A 204 -10.60 16.31 -0.03
N ILE A 205 -10.86 16.56 1.27
CA ILE A 205 -11.28 17.89 1.76
C ILE A 205 -10.23 18.95 1.44
N VAL A 206 -8.95 18.69 1.72
CA VAL A 206 -7.87 19.64 1.41
C VAL A 206 -7.67 19.81 -0.10
N SER A 207 -7.93 18.76 -0.90
CA SER A 207 -7.87 18.81 -2.37
C SER A 207 -8.99 19.69 -2.96
N ILE A 208 -10.21 19.62 -2.41
CA ILE A 208 -11.31 20.53 -2.75
C ILE A 208 -10.93 21.99 -2.45
N VAL A 209 -10.38 22.26 -1.26
CA VAL A 209 -9.96 23.62 -0.89
C VAL A 209 -8.87 24.15 -1.83
N HIS A 210 -7.85 23.33 -2.13
CA HIS A 210 -6.85 23.67 -3.14
C HIS A 210 -7.48 23.97 -4.51
N GLY A 211 -8.40 23.11 -4.97
CA GLY A 211 -9.15 23.30 -6.21
C GLY A 211 -9.88 24.63 -6.27
N VAL A 212 -10.60 25.04 -5.21
CA VAL A 212 -11.25 26.36 -5.12
C VAL A 212 -10.26 27.50 -5.36
N TYR A 213 -9.03 27.40 -4.86
CA TYR A 213 -8.00 28.41 -5.11
C TYR A 213 -7.34 28.30 -6.50
N VAL A 214 -7.26 27.12 -7.10
CA VAL A 214 -6.86 26.94 -8.52
C VAL A 214 -7.83 27.65 -9.46
N PHE A 215 -9.14 27.59 -9.18
CA PHE A 215 -10.18 28.31 -9.93
C PHE A 215 -10.25 29.82 -9.61
N SER A 216 -9.75 30.25 -8.45
CA SER A 216 -9.79 31.66 -8.00
C SER A 216 -8.62 32.49 -8.56
N HIS A 217 -8.80 33.79 -8.75
CA HIS A 217 -7.71 34.68 -9.19
C HIS A 217 -6.54 34.79 -8.17
N ASN A 218 -6.69 34.31 -6.94
CA ASN A 218 -5.67 34.39 -5.89
C ASN A 218 -4.56 33.32 -6.02
N ARG A 219 -3.64 33.56 -6.95
CA ARG A 219 -2.45 32.72 -7.25
C ARG A 219 -1.51 32.50 -6.05
N ASN A 220 -1.49 33.42 -5.09
CA ASN A 220 -0.70 33.28 -3.87
C ASN A 220 -1.32 32.24 -2.91
N ALA A 221 -2.64 32.28 -2.74
CA ALA A 221 -3.36 31.29 -1.95
C ALA A 221 -3.29 29.90 -2.60
N GLU A 222 -3.43 29.79 -3.92
CA GLU A 222 -3.20 28.54 -4.69
C GLU A 222 -1.88 27.87 -4.28
N GLY A 223 -0.75 28.59 -4.39
CA GLY A 223 0.57 28.05 -4.05
C GLY A 223 0.73 27.66 -2.58
N ILE A 224 0.07 28.37 -1.65
CA ILE A 224 0.03 27.99 -0.23
C ILE A 224 -0.73 26.68 -0.04
N TRP A 225 -1.92 26.56 -0.61
CA TRP A 225 -2.75 25.37 -0.46
C TRP A 225 -2.17 24.15 -1.17
N ALA A 226 -1.41 24.32 -2.26
CA ALA A 226 -0.63 23.24 -2.87
C ALA A 226 0.38 22.62 -1.90
N HIS A 227 1.12 23.44 -1.14
CA HIS A 227 2.06 22.94 -0.12
C HIS A 227 1.34 22.29 1.06
N VAL A 228 0.20 22.85 1.50
CA VAL A 228 -0.64 22.24 2.55
C VAL A 228 -1.17 20.88 2.10
N LEU A 229 -1.70 20.78 0.88
CA LEU A 229 -2.22 19.53 0.30
C LEU A 229 -1.15 18.44 0.17
N ALA A 230 0.00 18.77 -0.41
CA ALA A 230 1.11 17.82 -0.56
C ALA A 230 1.63 17.32 0.80
N SER A 231 1.82 18.24 1.76
CA SER A 231 2.29 17.87 3.10
C SER A 231 1.25 17.04 3.86
N THR A 232 -0.03 17.41 3.77
CA THR A 232 -1.16 16.66 4.31
C THR A 232 -1.15 15.23 3.77
N ALA A 233 -1.09 15.04 2.44
CA ALA A 233 -1.10 13.71 1.83
C ALA A 233 0.06 12.84 2.33
N MET A 234 1.28 13.41 2.42
CA MET A 234 2.46 12.71 2.95
C MET A 234 2.35 12.38 4.44
N ILE A 235 1.84 13.28 5.28
CA ILE A 235 1.64 13.03 6.72
C ILE A 235 0.61 11.91 6.90
N VAL A 236 -0.54 12.06 6.23
CA VAL A 236 -1.71 11.20 6.37
C VAL A 236 -1.46 9.79 5.84
N CYS A 237 -0.79 9.63 4.70
CA CYS A 237 -0.48 8.29 4.16
C CYS A 237 0.42 7.48 5.10
N ASN A 238 1.31 8.16 5.85
CA ASN A 238 2.17 7.50 6.83
C ASN A 238 1.44 7.26 8.15
N LEU A 239 0.56 8.16 8.61
CA LEU A 239 -0.25 7.94 9.80
C LEU A 239 -1.20 6.75 9.66
N ALA A 240 -1.93 6.62 8.54
CA ALA A 240 -2.83 5.48 8.31
C ALA A 240 -2.10 4.12 8.42
N VAL A 241 -0.87 4.07 7.91
CA VAL A 241 0.02 2.90 8.05
C VAL A 241 0.50 2.75 9.50
N LEU A 242 1.11 3.77 10.09
CA LEU A 242 1.71 3.73 11.43
C LEU A 242 0.68 3.38 12.51
N VAL A 243 -0.53 3.93 12.48
CA VAL A 243 -1.64 3.59 13.40
C VAL A 243 -1.97 2.10 13.33
N THR A 244 -2.07 1.53 12.12
CA THR A 244 -2.33 0.10 11.92
C THR A 244 -1.22 -0.77 12.54
N TRP A 245 0.04 -0.35 12.46
CA TRP A 245 1.16 -1.06 13.08
C TRP A 245 1.21 -0.87 14.60
N PHE A 246 0.91 0.32 15.10
CA PHE A 246 0.92 0.64 16.52
C PHE A 246 -0.18 -0.12 17.28
N MET A 247 -1.39 -0.18 16.73
CA MET A 247 -2.51 -0.98 17.24
C MET A 247 -2.17 -2.48 17.33
N ARG A 248 -1.37 -3.00 16.38
CA ARG A 248 -0.84 -4.39 16.42
C ARG A 248 0.26 -4.56 17.47
N ALA A 249 1.16 -3.58 17.59
CA ALA A 249 2.30 -3.63 18.50
C ALA A 249 1.90 -3.49 19.98
N LEU A 250 0.86 -2.71 20.28
CA LEU A 250 0.28 -2.59 21.62
C LEU A 250 -0.52 -3.81 22.09
N GLY A 251 -0.69 -4.83 21.23
CA GLY A 251 -1.28 -6.10 21.65
C GLY A 251 -2.71 -5.99 22.15
N HIS A 252 -3.55 -5.15 21.52
CA HIS A 252 -5.00 -5.18 21.73
C HIS A 252 -5.57 -6.53 21.30
N ARG A 253 -5.51 -7.48 22.24
CA ARG A 253 -6.47 -8.57 22.37
C ARG A 253 -7.81 -7.93 22.74
N GLU A 254 -8.58 -7.55 21.73
CA GLU A 254 -10.01 -7.33 21.93
C GLU A 254 -10.67 -8.70 22.16
N ASP A 255 -10.46 -9.24 23.36
CA ASP A 255 -11.28 -10.30 23.95
C ASP A 255 -12.61 -9.66 24.42
N SER A 256 -13.34 -9.05 23.48
CA SER A 256 -14.62 -8.36 23.71
C SER A 256 -15.48 -8.32 22.44
N ASP A 257 -16.69 -8.87 22.58
CA ASP A 257 -17.88 -8.74 21.72
C ASP A 257 -18.20 -9.85 20.70
N PHE A 258 -18.62 -11.02 21.22
CA PHE A 258 -19.99 -11.50 20.98
C PHE A 258 -20.41 -12.55 22.04
N SER A 259 -20.99 -12.09 23.15
CA SER A 259 -21.71 -12.98 24.09
C SER A 259 -23.22 -12.76 23.91
N PRO A 260 -23.95 -13.68 23.25
CA PRO A 260 -25.40 -13.56 23.15
C PRO A 260 -26.02 -13.86 24.52
N SER A 261 -26.51 -12.81 25.18
CA SER A 261 -27.27 -12.94 26.43
C SER A 261 -28.61 -13.63 26.17
N GLY A 262 -28.60 -14.97 26.24
CA GLY A 262 -29.78 -15.83 26.26
C GLY A 262 -29.94 -16.44 27.65
N ARG A 263 -30.79 -15.84 28.49
CA ARG A 263 -31.10 -16.39 29.82
C ARG A 263 -32.08 -17.57 29.72
N THR A 264 -31.69 -18.72 30.26
CA THR A 264 -32.60 -19.65 30.97
C THR A 264 -31.82 -20.43 32.03
N PRO A 265 -32.33 -20.55 33.28
CA PRO A 265 -31.63 -21.26 34.35
C PRO A 265 -31.91 -22.77 34.33
N GLY A 266 -30.89 -23.60 34.55
CA GLY A 266 -30.97 -25.06 34.44
C GLY A 266 -29.89 -25.81 35.22
N HIS A 267 -30.01 -25.77 36.55
CA HIS A 267 -29.49 -26.69 37.57
C HIS A 267 -28.58 -27.87 37.12
N SER A 268 -27.28 -27.87 37.47
CA SER A 268 -26.64 -28.94 38.29
C SER A 268 -25.14 -28.75 38.51
N THR A 269 -24.68 -29.28 39.64
CA THR A 269 -23.34 -29.14 40.23
C THR A 269 -22.30 -30.08 39.61
N SER A 270 -21.10 -29.58 39.30
CA SER A 270 -19.85 -30.35 39.42
C SER A 270 -18.62 -29.44 39.40
N GLN A 271 -17.66 -29.66 40.30
CA GLN A 271 -16.34 -29.03 40.28
C GLN A 271 -15.40 -29.78 39.32
N GLY A 272 -14.66 -29.04 38.49
CA GLY A 272 -13.66 -29.63 37.59
C GLY A 272 -12.57 -28.61 37.24
N THR A 273 -11.31 -29.00 37.43
CA THR A 273 -10.11 -28.18 37.23
C THR A 273 -9.86 -27.78 35.77
N PRO A 274 -9.13 -26.67 35.51
CA PRO A 274 -8.86 -26.20 34.15
C PRO A 274 -7.93 -27.17 33.41
N LYS A 275 -8.27 -27.49 32.16
CA LYS A 275 -7.39 -28.21 31.24
C LYS A 275 -6.90 -27.25 30.17
N ASP A 276 -5.57 -27.15 30.05
CA ASP A 276 -4.90 -26.32 29.05
C ASP A 276 -5.34 -26.67 27.62
N LEU A 277 -5.65 -25.64 26.83
CA LEU A 277 -5.97 -25.78 25.42
C LEU A 277 -4.68 -25.87 24.59
N THR A 278 -4.44 -27.06 24.03
CA THR A 278 -3.24 -27.45 23.31
C THR A 278 -2.98 -26.61 22.06
N SER A 279 -1.71 -26.33 21.77
CA SER A 279 -1.31 -25.59 20.55
C SER A 279 -1.53 -26.40 19.27
N LEU A 280 -2.19 -25.81 18.28
CA LEU A 280 -2.32 -26.38 16.94
C LEU A 280 -1.02 -26.20 16.15
N ARG A 281 -0.27 -27.28 15.97
CA ARG A 281 0.90 -27.34 15.08
C ARG A 281 0.51 -27.98 13.75
N PHE A 282 0.41 -27.18 12.69
CA PHE A 282 0.20 -27.69 11.34
C PHE A 282 1.50 -28.26 10.77
N GLN A 283 1.54 -29.57 10.55
CA GLN A 283 2.62 -30.23 9.82
C GLN A 283 2.11 -30.56 8.41
N HIS A 284 2.76 -29.99 7.40
CA HIS A 284 2.34 -30.12 6.01
C HIS A 284 2.97 -31.37 5.39
N HIS A 285 2.16 -32.40 5.17
CA HIS A 285 2.48 -33.48 4.24
C HIS A 285 1.21 -33.89 3.48
N GLU A 286 1.37 -34.45 2.29
CA GLU A 286 0.26 -34.75 1.39
C GLU A 286 -0.57 -35.96 1.85
N ASN A 287 -1.79 -36.03 1.33
CA ASN A 287 -2.77 -37.12 1.41
C ASN A 287 -3.67 -37.21 2.67
N THR A 288 -4.97 -37.05 2.41
CA THR A 288 -6.14 -37.56 3.17
C THR A 288 -6.19 -37.33 4.70
N ILE A 289 -7.05 -36.39 5.11
CA ILE A 289 -7.43 -36.19 6.51
C ILE A 289 -8.41 -37.30 6.94
N VAL A 290 -7.94 -38.21 7.80
CA VAL A 290 -8.80 -39.17 8.53
C VAL A 290 -8.99 -38.66 9.95
N LEU A 291 -10.23 -38.35 10.33
CA LEU A 291 -10.60 -37.85 11.65
C LEU A 291 -10.79 -39.01 12.62
N ASN A 292 -9.69 -39.56 13.15
CA ASN A 292 -9.73 -40.57 14.21
C ASN A 292 -9.84 -39.92 15.59
N THR A 293 -11.05 -39.86 16.14
CA THR A 293 -11.29 -39.66 17.58
C THR A 293 -10.89 -40.93 18.33
N PHE A 294 -9.65 -40.99 18.83
CA PHE A 294 -9.25 -42.03 19.77
C PHE A 294 -9.65 -41.65 21.19
N ASP A 295 -10.78 -42.20 21.62
CA ASP A 295 -11.07 -42.41 23.04
C ASP A 295 -10.51 -43.77 23.46
N LYS A 296 -9.76 -43.86 24.56
CA LYS A 296 -9.28 -45.14 25.11
C LYS A 296 -8.76 -45.07 26.55
N THR A 297 -9.68 -45.18 27.49
CA THR A 297 -9.42 -45.84 28.78
C THR A 297 -9.61 -47.35 28.63
N ALA A 298 -8.54 -48.14 28.80
CA ALA A 298 -8.60 -49.54 29.29
C ALA A 298 -7.18 -50.11 29.53
N HIS A 299 -7.05 -50.90 30.60
CA HIS A 299 -5.81 -51.58 31.01
C HIS A 299 -5.43 -52.77 30.13
N GLY A 300 -4.17 -53.19 30.22
CA GLY A 300 -3.69 -54.51 29.76
C GLY A 300 -2.17 -54.63 29.77
N ALA A 301 -1.61 -55.18 30.85
CA ALA A 301 -0.19 -55.56 30.88
C ALA A 301 0.05 -56.88 30.13
N THR A 302 1.25 -57.09 29.56
CA THR A 302 2.20 -58.20 29.90
C THR A 302 3.43 -58.19 28.98
N THR A 303 4.58 -58.31 29.63
CA THR A 303 5.94 -58.76 29.23
C THR A 303 6.12 -59.55 27.91
N GLY A 304 7.21 -59.31 27.16
CA GLY A 304 7.56 -60.13 25.97
C GLY A 304 8.87 -59.81 25.21
N THR A 305 10.01 -60.06 25.84
CA THR A 305 11.32 -60.51 25.29
C THR A 305 11.80 -60.11 23.87
N MET A 306 12.82 -59.25 23.84
CA MET A 306 14.13 -59.38 23.16
C MET A 306 14.31 -60.47 22.06
N GLY A 307 14.74 -60.06 20.85
CA GLY A 307 15.20 -60.98 19.79
C GLY A 307 15.88 -60.25 18.62
N SER A 308 17.20 -60.35 18.53
CA SER A 308 18.02 -59.84 17.41
C SER A 308 18.78 -60.99 16.78
N CYS A 309 18.78 -61.08 15.44
CA CYS A 309 19.67 -61.96 14.68
C CYS A 309 19.94 -61.36 13.29
N ASN A 310 21.20 -61.48 12.85
CA ASN A 310 21.71 -60.89 11.61
C ASN A 310 21.72 -61.88 10.43
N SER A 311 21.91 -61.30 9.25
CA SER A 311 22.63 -61.85 8.08
C SER A 311 22.12 -63.10 7.36
N SER A 312 21.73 -62.92 6.10
CA SER A 312 22.36 -63.64 4.96
C SER A 312 22.04 -62.93 3.63
N GLU A 313 23.08 -62.63 2.85
CA GLU A 313 22.95 -62.23 1.45
C GLU A 313 22.83 -63.47 0.55
N SER A 314 22.15 -63.36 -0.60
CA SER A 314 22.33 -64.29 -1.73
C SER A 314 21.98 -63.59 -3.05
N LEU A 315 22.72 -63.93 -4.12
CA LEU A 315 22.89 -63.10 -5.30
C LEU A 315 22.72 -63.93 -6.60
N ALA A 316 21.60 -63.71 -7.33
CA ALA A 316 21.40 -63.99 -8.78
C ALA A 316 21.57 -65.47 -9.25
N PRO A 317 21.48 -65.85 -10.56
CA PRO A 317 21.22 -65.08 -11.79
C PRO A 317 20.26 -65.73 -12.85
N MET A 318 20.27 -65.15 -14.07
CA MET A 318 19.68 -65.59 -15.38
C MET A 318 18.15 -65.44 -15.55
N ALA A 319 17.57 -64.72 -16.54
CA ALA A 319 17.89 -64.32 -17.92
C ALA A 319 17.47 -65.34 -19.02
N PHE A 320 16.51 -64.95 -19.88
CA PHE A 320 16.44 -65.30 -21.32
C PHE A 320 15.37 -64.46 -22.06
N ALA A 321 15.65 -64.11 -23.31
CA ALA A 321 14.77 -63.53 -24.35
C ALA A 321 15.18 -64.20 -25.71
N PRO A 322 14.70 -63.85 -26.94
CA PRO A 322 13.66 -62.92 -27.38
C PRO A 322 12.74 -63.51 -28.52
N SER A 323 12.22 -62.65 -29.42
CA SER A 323 11.60 -62.94 -30.75
C SER A 323 10.07 -63.24 -30.79
N GLY A 324 9.25 -62.70 -31.72
CA GLY A 324 9.56 -61.74 -32.81
C GLY A 324 8.34 -61.27 -33.66
N SER A 325 8.56 -60.22 -34.47
CA SER A 325 7.89 -59.80 -35.73
C SER A 325 6.35 -59.85 -35.98
N LYS A 326 5.70 -58.65 -35.96
CA LYS A 326 5.07 -57.87 -37.10
C LYS A 326 4.86 -58.53 -38.50
N PRO A 327 4.11 -57.92 -39.48
CA PRO A 327 3.10 -56.80 -39.47
C PRO A 327 1.89 -56.91 -40.47
N ALA A 328 0.94 -55.94 -40.45
CA ALA A 328 0.16 -55.41 -41.60
C ALA A 328 -0.47 -54.04 -41.23
N LYS A 329 -0.24 -52.92 -41.97
CA LYS A 329 -1.10 -52.28 -43.02
C LYS A 329 -2.56 -52.02 -42.57
N SER A 330 -3.21 -50.86 -42.81
CA SER A 330 -2.94 -49.65 -43.63
C SER A 330 -4.06 -48.59 -43.33
N ASP A 331 -4.10 -47.30 -43.72
CA ASP A 331 -3.20 -46.37 -44.47
C ASP A 331 -3.57 -44.87 -44.16
N SER A 332 -3.08 -43.90 -44.95
CA SER A 332 -3.41 -42.44 -45.03
C SER A 332 -3.40 -41.99 -46.53
N PRO A 333 -3.58 -40.73 -47.03
CA PRO A 333 -3.43 -39.37 -46.44
C PRO A 333 -4.53 -38.30 -46.89
N PRO A 334 -4.23 -37.09 -47.43
CA PRO A 334 -4.14 -35.77 -46.77
C PRO A 334 -5.15 -34.67 -47.28
N PRO A 335 -5.11 -33.40 -46.82
CA PRO A 335 -6.05 -32.34 -47.21
C PRO A 335 -5.55 -31.37 -48.32
N PRO A 336 -6.48 -30.66 -48.97
CA PRO A 336 -6.29 -29.28 -49.49
C PRO A 336 -7.48 -28.35 -49.13
N ALA A 337 -7.41 -27.02 -49.18
CA ALA A 337 -6.33 -26.05 -49.38
C ALA A 337 -6.68 -24.74 -48.62
#